data_AF-A0A946YQD6-F1
#
_entry.id   AF-A0A946YQD6-F1
#
_cell.length_a   1.000
_cell.length_b   1.000
_cell.length_c   1.000
_cell.angle_alpha   90.00
_cell.angle_beta   90.00
_cell.angle_gamma   90.00
#
_symmetry.space_group_name_H-M   'P 1'
#
loop_
_entity.id
_entity.type
_entity.pdbx_description
1 polymer ?
#
loop_
_entity_poly.entity_id
_entity_poly.type
_entity_poly.pdbx_seq_one_letter_code
_entity_poly.pdbx_strand_id
1 'polypeptide(L)'
;MINTRNLAKVLGVALLATGLSSAAMAQRVSDFSLIDHYGKFHQVSRYADHDALVLFSYDKDSEVVEDALRDFNRVIERFAEEDIAFFMIESTGIADKAVITAAAAEDEIEIPVLVDDTQTVSELLGVTRSAQVIVIDPASREIVYNGSLNDRFTEGSSRRRARDHYLREVLETVVEGGEVSLAGQPSSGEAIVFGTRDQHATAGLDYATDIVPIVERRCVSCHQDGGIAPFAMDSHQMLQGWSPMIREVLMTKRMPPAQIDPDYIHLFQDQSYITIEETQTLLHWIEGGSANTSGSDPLAAIEHHAPEWELSERWGEPDMVVQIPAQEIPATGVIDYRNIPLQLGNEEELWVKGVEFKPGDRQVLHHIIAFTFGGDGVNQFDILNQGIGMGAYAPGNAPNTFPEGTGYPLRANGGLLLQMHYTTSGKETVDASEIAIYLHDEKPTKTVLGGSAADLNIAIPAHADRHVMTASQVFPEDSYLTMLGPHMHYRGFDADFSVVYPDGREEKLLNVPNYQFNWQTTYDFKEPLLLPAGSELIFNATFDNSEMNPFNPDPTIEISWGEQTWQEMFFGFYQYYEADK
;
A
#
# COMPACT_ATOMS: atom_id res chain seq x y z
N MET A 1 61.00 -35.61 44.92
CA MET A 1 61.02 -37.07 45.18
C MET A 1 59.98 -37.70 44.29
N ILE A 2 60.44 -38.57 43.40
CA ILE A 2 59.72 -39.30 42.35
C ILE A 2 58.97 -40.48 43.00
N ASN A 3 57.73 -40.81 42.61
CA ASN A 3 57.47 -42.05 41.86
C ASN A 3 56.01 -42.27 41.43
N THR A 4 55.93 -43.02 40.33
CA THR A 4 54.78 -43.45 39.54
C THR A 4 54.14 -44.75 40.07
N ARG A 5 52.83 -44.94 39.87
CA ARG A 5 52.18 -46.08 39.15
C ARG A 5 50.72 -46.37 39.57
N ASN A 6 49.85 -46.23 38.56
CA ASN A 6 48.84 -47.19 38.07
C ASN A 6 47.55 -47.57 38.84
N LEU A 7 46.47 -47.38 38.06
CA LEU A 7 45.33 -48.25 37.74
C LEU A 7 44.04 -48.21 38.59
N ALA A 8 43.05 -47.54 37.98
CA ALA A 8 41.73 -48.04 37.60
C ALA A 8 40.75 -48.48 38.69
N LYS A 9 39.64 -47.73 38.78
CA LYS A 9 38.27 -48.26 38.91
C LYS A 9 37.24 -47.26 38.37
N VAL A 10 36.50 -47.74 37.39
CA VAL A 10 35.29 -47.16 36.79
C VAL A 10 34.18 -47.12 37.85
N LEU A 11 33.41 -46.02 37.91
CA LEU A 11 32.00 -46.05 38.31
C LEU A 11 31.25 -44.97 37.52
N GLY A 12 30.27 -45.42 36.73
CA GLY A 12 29.44 -44.57 35.89
C GLY A 12 28.47 -43.72 36.70
N VAL A 13 28.33 -42.47 36.29
CA VAL A 13 27.24 -41.58 36.72
C VAL A 13 26.12 -41.73 35.69
N ALA A 14 25.00 -42.29 36.13
CA ALA A 14 23.76 -42.26 35.38
C ALA A 14 23.23 -40.81 35.39
N LEU A 15 23.25 -40.14 34.24
CA LEU A 15 22.47 -38.92 34.04
C LEU A 15 20.99 -39.33 33.95
N LEU A 16 20.19 -38.89 34.92
CA LEU A 16 18.75 -38.79 34.71
C LEU A 16 18.51 -37.72 33.63
N ALA A 17 18.13 -38.17 32.44
CA ALA A 17 17.48 -37.33 31.45
C ALA A 17 16.05 -37.06 31.95
N THR A 18 15.84 -35.95 32.65
CA THR A 18 14.52 -35.35 32.74
C THR A 18 14.17 -34.84 31.35
N GLY A 19 13.26 -35.53 30.68
CA GLY A 19 12.65 -35.05 29.44
C GLY A 19 11.99 -33.72 29.71
N LEU A 20 12.61 -32.64 29.22
CA LEU A 20 11.89 -31.41 28.91
C LEU A 20 10.94 -31.78 27.78
N SER A 21 9.66 -31.95 28.11
CA SER A 21 8.60 -31.83 27.12
C SER A 21 8.81 -30.48 26.45
N SER A 22 9.14 -30.51 25.16
CA SER A 22 9.08 -29.33 24.31
C SER A 22 7.63 -28.88 24.27
N ALA A 23 7.25 -27.97 25.17
CA ALA A 23 6.13 -27.10 24.91
C ALA A 23 6.41 -26.48 23.53
N ALA A 24 5.53 -26.69 22.57
CA ALA A 24 5.59 -25.98 21.29
C ALA A 24 5.63 -24.49 21.64
N MET A 25 6.77 -23.85 21.42
CA MET A 25 6.88 -22.41 21.64
C MET A 25 5.90 -21.78 20.65
N ALA A 26 4.95 -20.98 21.14
CA ALA A 26 4.00 -20.29 20.27
C ALA A 26 4.78 -19.56 19.16
N GLN A 27 4.47 -19.89 17.91
CA GLN A 27 5.18 -19.33 16.76
C GLN A 27 4.66 -17.91 16.55
N ARG A 28 5.45 -16.92 16.97
CA ARG A 28 5.17 -15.52 16.66
C ARG A 28 5.46 -15.24 15.18
N VAL A 29 4.51 -14.65 14.48
CA VAL A 29 4.69 -14.22 13.09
C VAL A 29 4.94 -12.73 13.00
N SER A 30 5.63 -12.32 11.94
CA SER A 30 5.72 -10.91 11.57
C SER A 30 4.34 -10.41 11.14
N ASP A 31 4.12 -9.10 11.24
CA ASP A 31 2.94 -8.51 10.62
C ASP A 31 2.98 -8.69 9.10
N PHE A 32 1.81 -8.81 8.50
CA PHE A 32 1.63 -8.96 7.07
C PHE A 32 0.28 -8.39 6.65
N SER A 33 0.14 -8.15 5.36
CA SER A 33 -1.11 -7.68 4.78
C SER A 33 -1.41 -8.36 3.45
N LEU A 34 -2.69 -8.59 3.19
CA LEU A 34 -3.22 -9.08 1.93
C LEU A 34 -4.38 -8.20 1.47
N ILE A 35 -4.67 -8.25 0.17
CA ILE A 35 -5.88 -7.67 -0.40
C ILE A 35 -6.85 -8.83 -0.63
N ASP A 36 -8.11 -8.68 -0.26
CA ASP A 36 -9.13 -9.68 -0.54
C ASP A 36 -9.61 -9.63 -2.00
N HIS A 37 -10.41 -10.62 -2.39
CA HIS A 37 -11.01 -10.69 -3.73
C HIS A 37 -11.98 -9.53 -4.06
N TYR A 38 -12.40 -8.72 -3.08
CA TYR A 38 -13.16 -7.49 -3.29
C TYR A 38 -12.28 -6.24 -3.45
N GLY A 39 -10.95 -6.40 -3.32
CA GLY A 39 -10.02 -5.29 -3.37
C GLY A 39 -9.92 -4.53 -2.04
N LYS A 40 -10.27 -5.13 -0.90
CA LYS A 40 -10.11 -4.54 0.44
C LYS A 40 -8.82 -4.99 1.10
N PHE A 41 -8.18 -4.07 1.82
CA PHE A 41 -6.91 -4.33 2.49
C PHE A 41 -7.11 -4.88 3.91
N HIS A 42 -6.37 -5.93 4.23
CA HIS A 42 -6.35 -6.57 5.53
C HIS A 42 -4.91 -6.67 6.03
N GLN A 43 -4.66 -6.19 7.24
CA GLN A 43 -3.36 -6.31 7.91
C GLN A 43 -3.59 -6.81 9.33
N VAL A 44 -2.83 -7.81 9.77
CA VAL A 44 -3.08 -8.50 11.06
C VAL A 44 -3.13 -7.52 12.23
N SER A 45 -2.22 -6.54 12.27
CA SER A 45 -2.20 -5.53 13.33
C SER A 45 -3.45 -4.64 13.41
N ARG A 46 -4.26 -4.53 12.34
CA ARG A 46 -5.54 -3.79 12.36
C ARG A 46 -6.66 -4.54 13.08
N TYR A 47 -6.43 -5.80 13.45
CA TYR A 47 -7.37 -6.65 14.18
C TYR A 47 -6.94 -6.86 15.64
N ALA A 48 -6.00 -6.08 16.18
CA ALA A 48 -5.45 -6.32 17.52
C ALA A 48 -6.46 -6.11 18.68
N ASP A 49 -7.66 -5.61 18.37
CA ASP A 49 -8.82 -5.54 19.25
C ASP A 49 -9.66 -6.83 19.27
N HIS A 50 -9.53 -7.70 18.26
CA HIS A 50 -10.26 -8.97 18.18
C HIS A 50 -9.60 -10.05 19.06
N ASP A 51 -10.42 -10.97 19.58
CA ASP A 51 -9.96 -12.12 20.37
C ASP A 51 -9.14 -13.12 19.52
N ALA A 52 -9.50 -13.26 18.24
CA ALA A 52 -8.77 -14.10 17.29
C ALA A 52 -8.99 -13.69 15.84
N LEU A 53 -8.01 -14.03 15.00
CA LEU A 53 -8.12 -14.01 13.55
C LEU A 53 -7.95 -15.44 13.01
N VAL A 54 -8.94 -15.92 12.27
CA VAL A 54 -8.99 -17.27 11.70
C VAL A 54 -8.81 -17.22 10.20
N LEU A 55 -7.83 -17.97 9.69
CA LEU A 55 -7.58 -18.16 8.27
C LEU A 55 -7.87 -19.62 7.89
N PHE A 56 -8.69 -19.82 6.86
CA PHE A 56 -8.92 -21.12 6.24
C PHE A 56 -8.26 -21.16 4.85
N SER A 57 -7.29 -22.07 4.67
CA SER A 57 -6.58 -22.28 3.40
C SER A 57 -7.54 -22.81 2.34
N TYR A 58 -7.88 -21.95 1.39
CA TYR A 58 -8.82 -22.19 0.31
C TYR A 58 -8.07 -22.58 -0.97
N ASP A 59 -8.68 -23.51 -1.69
CA ASP A 59 -8.30 -23.95 -3.03
C ASP A 59 -9.61 -24.34 -3.72
N LYS A 60 -10.01 -23.57 -4.72
CA LYS A 60 -11.27 -23.79 -5.47
C LYS A 60 -11.33 -25.16 -6.18
N ASP A 61 -10.18 -25.80 -6.43
CA ASP A 61 -10.10 -27.08 -7.12
C ASP A 61 -10.08 -28.27 -6.14
N SER A 62 -10.22 -28.02 -4.83
CA SER A 62 -10.18 -29.01 -3.75
C SER A 62 -11.57 -29.53 -3.37
N GLU A 63 -11.85 -30.81 -3.67
CA GLU A 63 -13.06 -31.50 -3.18
C GLU A 63 -13.12 -31.52 -1.64
N VAL A 64 -11.96 -31.57 -0.98
CA VAL A 64 -11.88 -31.56 0.50
C VAL A 64 -12.33 -30.21 1.06
N VAL A 65 -11.96 -29.11 0.41
CA VAL A 65 -12.40 -27.76 0.77
C VAL A 65 -13.92 -27.66 0.64
N GLU A 66 -14.49 -28.02 -0.51
CA GLU A 66 -15.94 -28.01 -0.75
C GLU A 66 -16.69 -28.76 0.37
N ASP A 67 -16.20 -29.95 0.72
CA ASP A 67 -16.78 -30.79 1.78
C ASP A 67 -16.63 -30.19 3.20
N ALA A 68 -15.58 -29.40 3.42
CA ALA A 68 -15.22 -28.74 4.68
C ALA A 68 -15.95 -27.42 4.92
N LEU A 69 -16.32 -26.69 3.87
CA LEU A 69 -17.01 -25.40 3.96
C LEU A 69 -18.24 -25.47 4.85
N ARG A 70 -19.04 -26.54 4.74
CA ARG A 70 -20.22 -26.74 5.59
C ARG A 70 -19.88 -26.81 7.09
N ASP A 71 -18.78 -27.47 7.44
CA ASP A 71 -18.38 -27.60 8.84
C ASP A 71 -17.68 -26.32 9.33
N PHE A 72 -17.00 -25.59 8.45
CA PHE A 72 -16.40 -24.29 8.76
C PHE A 72 -17.46 -23.19 8.95
N ASN A 73 -18.48 -23.12 8.09
CA ASN A 73 -19.60 -22.19 8.22
C ASN A 73 -20.36 -22.39 9.54
N ARG A 74 -20.50 -23.63 10.02
CA ARG A 74 -21.06 -23.89 11.36
C ARG A 74 -20.21 -23.33 12.50
N VAL A 75 -18.89 -23.24 12.32
CA VAL A 75 -18.01 -22.58 13.29
C VAL A 75 -18.27 -21.08 13.22
N ILE A 76 -18.27 -20.48 12.02
CA ILE A 76 -18.57 -19.05 11.85
C ILE A 76 -19.92 -18.69 12.49
N GLU A 77 -21.00 -19.42 12.17
CA GLU A 77 -22.34 -19.25 12.77
C GLU A 77 -22.32 -19.37 14.30
N ARG A 78 -21.48 -20.25 14.85
CA ARG A 78 -21.38 -20.49 16.30
C ARG A 78 -20.75 -19.30 17.02
N PHE A 79 -19.79 -18.63 16.39
CA PHE A 79 -19.01 -17.53 16.96
C PHE A 79 -19.41 -16.15 16.40
N ALA A 80 -20.55 -16.04 15.71
CA ALA A 80 -21.00 -14.81 15.08
C ALA A 80 -21.27 -13.63 16.04
N GLU A 81 -21.44 -13.90 17.34
CA GLU A 81 -21.62 -12.88 18.39
C GLU A 81 -20.31 -12.58 19.16
N GLU A 82 -19.22 -13.29 18.86
CA GLU A 82 -17.91 -13.09 19.50
C GLU A 82 -17.01 -12.22 18.61
N ASP A 83 -15.98 -11.61 19.20
CA ASP A 83 -15.08 -10.69 18.49
C ASP A 83 -13.96 -11.45 17.75
N ILE A 84 -14.34 -12.22 16.74
CA ILE A 84 -13.44 -13.08 15.96
C ILE A 84 -13.54 -12.73 14.48
N ALA A 85 -12.39 -12.42 13.86
CA ALA A 85 -12.30 -12.18 12.44
C ALA A 85 -12.11 -13.51 11.68
N PHE A 86 -12.95 -13.79 10.69
CA PHE A 86 -12.85 -14.98 9.84
C PHE A 86 -12.52 -14.58 8.40
N PHE A 87 -11.49 -15.22 7.84
CA PHE A 87 -11.15 -15.12 6.43
C PHE A 87 -10.82 -16.47 5.84
N MET A 88 -10.93 -16.55 4.51
CA MET A 88 -10.20 -17.57 3.75
C MET A 88 -8.91 -16.97 3.20
N ILE A 89 -7.96 -17.83 2.84
CA ILE A 89 -6.73 -17.42 2.16
C ILE A 89 -6.51 -18.31 0.93
N GLU A 90 -6.49 -17.70 -0.24
CA GLU A 90 -6.17 -18.36 -1.50
C GLU A 90 -4.66 -18.61 -1.55
N SER A 91 -4.26 -19.85 -1.24
CA SER A 91 -2.86 -20.21 -0.97
C SER A 91 -2.14 -20.82 -2.18
N THR A 92 -2.82 -21.00 -3.32
CA THR A 92 -2.26 -21.66 -4.52
C THR A 92 -1.50 -20.71 -5.44
N GLY A 93 -1.54 -19.39 -5.17
CA GLY A 93 -0.88 -18.35 -5.97
C GLY A 93 -1.72 -17.83 -7.14
N ILE A 94 -3.03 -18.15 -7.19
CA ILE A 94 -3.95 -17.50 -8.12
C ILE A 94 -4.09 -16.03 -7.73
N ALA A 95 -3.74 -15.13 -8.64
CA ALA A 95 -3.81 -13.68 -8.42
C ALA A 95 -5.11 -13.04 -8.95
N ASP A 96 -5.82 -13.70 -9.86
CA ASP A 96 -7.00 -13.14 -10.52
C ASP A 96 -8.21 -13.12 -9.58
N LYS A 97 -8.54 -11.93 -9.05
CA LYS A 97 -9.67 -11.73 -8.15
C LYS A 97 -11.01 -12.08 -8.77
N ALA A 98 -11.20 -11.93 -10.08
CA ALA A 98 -12.46 -12.28 -10.74
C ALA A 98 -12.68 -13.79 -10.74
N VAL A 99 -11.61 -14.57 -10.92
CA VAL A 99 -11.66 -16.04 -10.78
C VAL A 99 -11.99 -16.43 -9.34
N ILE A 100 -11.35 -15.81 -8.36
CA ILE A 100 -11.60 -16.08 -6.93
C ILE A 100 -13.03 -15.69 -6.53
N THR A 101 -13.50 -14.53 -6.98
CA THR A 101 -14.88 -14.05 -6.74
C THR A 101 -15.92 -14.99 -7.32
N ALA A 102 -15.71 -15.47 -8.54
CA ALA A 102 -16.62 -16.41 -9.19
C ALA A 102 -16.66 -17.75 -8.44
N ALA A 103 -15.51 -18.27 -8.01
CA ALA A 103 -15.41 -19.49 -7.23
C ALA A 103 -16.07 -19.34 -5.85
N ALA A 104 -15.80 -18.24 -5.15
CA ALA A 104 -16.42 -17.93 -3.86
C ALA A 104 -17.95 -17.86 -3.95
N ALA A 105 -18.48 -17.29 -5.04
CA ALA A 105 -19.93 -17.26 -5.28
C ALA A 105 -20.53 -18.64 -5.59
N GLU A 106 -19.80 -19.50 -6.32
CA GLU A 106 -20.22 -20.89 -6.60
C GLU A 106 -20.26 -21.73 -5.33
N ASP A 107 -19.30 -21.52 -4.44
CA ASP A 107 -19.14 -22.22 -3.16
C ASP A 107 -19.98 -21.63 -2.01
N GLU A 108 -20.80 -20.61 -2.29
CA GLU A 108 -21.62 -19.88 -1.29
C GLU A 108 -20.77 -19.34 -0.11
N ILE A 109 -19.56 -18.84 -0.41
CA ILE A 109 -18.63 -18.25 0.56
C ILE A 109 -19.01 -16.79 0.81
N GLU A 110 -19.43 -16.48 2.05
CA GLU A 110 -19.86 -15.13 2.44
C GLU A 110 -18.75 -14.29 3.10
N ILE A 111 -17.66 -14.92 3.55
CA ILE A 111 -16.54 -14.22 4.18
C ILE A 111 -15.46 -13.84 3.15
N PRO A 112 -14.60 -12.84 3.42
CA PRO A 112 -13.58 -12.46 2.47
C PRO A 112 -12.51 -13.55 2.25
N VAL A 113 -12.16 -13.78 0.99
CA VAL A 113 -11.01 -14.58 0.57
C VAL A 113 -9.82 -13.64 0.34
N LEU A 114 -8.79 -13.76 1.16
CA LEU A 114 -7.52 -13.04 1.04
C LEU A 114 -6.70 -13.62 -0.10
N VAL A 115 -6.17 -12.78 -0.98
CA VAL A 115 -5.41 -13.19 -2.16
C VAL A 115 -3.92 -13.16 -1.85
N ASP A 116 -3.32 -14.33 -1.63
CA ASP A 116 -1.87 -14.48 -1.41
C ASP A 116 -1.16 -14.86 -2.72
N ASP A 117 -1.18 -13.93 -3.65
CA ASP A 117 -0.58 -14.01 -4.99
C ASP A 117 0.93 -14.33 -4.97
N THR A 118 1.65 -13.82 -3.97
CA THR A 118 3.07 -14.13 -3.76
C THR A 118 3.32 -15.47 -3.06
N GLN A 119 2.29 -16.08 -2.45
CA GLN A 119 2.37 -17.21 -1.53
C GLN A 119 3.24 -17.00 -0.28
N THR A 120 3.86 -15.82 -0.10
CA THR A 120 4.82 -15.58 0.99
C THR A 120 4.15 -15.50 2.36
N VAL A 121 2.89 -15.09 2.43
CA VAL A 121 2.11 -15.11 3.68
C VAL A 121 1.80 -16.56 4.06
N SER A 122 1.37 -17.38 3.11
CA SER A 122 1.11 -18.81 3.31
C SER A 122 2.36 -19.55 3.76
N GLU A 123 3.54 -19.21 3.21
CA GLU A 123 4.83 -19.70 3.69
C GLU A 123 5.12 -19.29 5.14
N LEU A 124 4.95 -17.99 5.47
CA LEU A 124 5.15 -17.45 6.81
C LEU A 124 4.25 -18.15 7.85
N LEU A 125 3.01 -18.43 7.48
CA LEU A 125 2.01 -19.07 8.33
C LEU A 125 2.17 -20.60 8.41
N GLY A 126 3.08 -21.18 7.62
CA GLY A 126 3.27 -22.62 7.57
C GLY A 126 2.08 -23.37 6.97
N VAL A 127 1.40 -22.76 6.00
CA VAL A 127 0.38 -23.45 5.20
C VAL A 127 1.07 -24.52 4.37
N THR A 128 0.58 -25.75 4.46
CA THR A 128 1.12 -26.89 3.69
C THR A 128 0.04 -27.63 2.92
N ARG A 129 -1.24 -27.43 3.28
CA ARG A 129 -2.38 -28.11 2.68
C ARG A 129 -3.60 -27.19 2.57
N SER A 130 -4.48 -27.48 1.61
CA SER A 130 -5.82 -26.90 1.57
C SER A 130 -6.66 -27.42 2.74
N ALA A 131 -7.74 -26.71 3.09
CA ALA A 131 -8.58 -26.96 4.27
C ALA A 131 -7.81 -26.96 5.62
N GLN A 132 -6.61 -26.38 5.63
CA GLN A 132 -5.83 -26.10 6.83
C GLN A 132 -6.35 -24.81 7.47
N VAL A 133 -6.47 -24.80 8.79
CA VAL A 133 -6.92 -23.67 9.58
C VAL A 133 -5.76 -23.13 10.40
N ILE A 134 -5.62 -21.81 10.40
CA ILE A 134 -4.68 -21.06 11.22
C ILE A 134 -5.49 -20.13 12.10
N VAL A 135 -5.21 -20.12 13.40
CA VAL A 135 -5.77 -19.16 14.35
C VAL A 135 -4.61 -18.35 14.90
N ILE A 136 -4.74 -17.03 14.83
CA ILE A 136 -3.74 -16.06 15.26
C ILE A 136 -4.38 -15.22 16.36
N ASP A 137 -3.66 -15.01 17.47
CA ASP A 137 -3.93 -13.89 18.36
C ASP A 137 -3.35 -12.63 17.69
N PRO A 138 -4.20 -11.70 17.21
CA PRO A 138 -3.75 -10.57 16.42
C PRO A 138 -2.96 -9.54 17.24
N ALA A 139 -3.18 -9.45 18.56
CA ALA A 139 -2.49 -8.53 19.45
C ALA A 139 -1.05 -8.98 19.71
N SER A 140 -0.85 -10.25 20.04
CA SER A 140 0.51 -10.81 20.24
C SER A 140 1.20 -11.18 18.92
N ARG A 141 0.41 -11.46 17.88
CA ARG A 141 0.79 -12.07 16.59
C ARG A 141 1.32 -13.49 16.76
N GLU A 142 0.79 -14.23 17.73
CA GLU A 142 1.13 -15.63 17.94
C GLU A 142 0.14 -16.54 17.22
N ILE A 143 0.65 -17.55 16.51
CA ILE A 143 -0.18 -18.63 15.99
C ILE A 143 -0.59 -19.51 17.16
N VAL A 144 -1.86 -19.45 17.54
CA VAL A 144 -2.44 -20.24 18.65
C VAL A 144 -2.88 -21.63 18.18
N TYR A 145 -3.21 -21.78 16.91
CA TYR A 145 -3.53 -23.07 16.30
C TYR A 145 -3.14 -23.09 14.83
N ASN A 146 -2.61 -24.24 14.38
CA ASN A 146 -2.32 -24.48 12.98
C ASN A 146 -2.54 -25.96 12.65
N GLY A 147 -3.62 -26.29 11.94
CA GLY A 147 -3.98 -27.67 11.65
C GLY A 147 -5.34 -27.84 11.00
N SER A 148 -5.87 -29.06 11.04
CA SER A 148 -7.15 -29.44 10.44
C SER A 148 -8.34 -28.82 11.19
N LEU A 149 -9.40 -28.49 10.46
CA LEU A 149 -10.65 -28.00 11.03
C LEU A 149 -11.23 -28.91 12.14
N ASN A 150 -11.22 -30.23 11.90
CA ASN A 150 -11.77 -31.26 12.78
C ASN A 150 -11.29 -32.67 12.37
N ASP A 151 -11.64 -33.71 13.13
CA ASP A 151 -11.16 -35.09 12.87
C ASP A 151 -11.70 -35.74 11.59
N ARG A 152 -12.70 -35.16 10.91
CA ARG A 152 -13.16 -35.59 9.57
C ARG A 152 -12.13 -35.23 8.51
N PHE A 153 -11.51 -34.06 8.63
CA PHE A 153 -10.58 -33.50 7.64
C PHE A 153 -9.12 -33.64 8.04
N THR A 154 -8.81 -34.55 8.96
CA THR A 154 -7.43 -34.89 9.30
C THR A 154 -6.86 -35.87 8.28
N GLU A 155 -5.60 -35.70 7.92
CA GLU A 155 -4.88 -36.62 7.04
C GLU A 155 -5.05 -38.08 7.47
N GLY A 156 -5.42 -38.95 6.53
CA GLY A 156 -5.67 -40.38 6.77
C GLY A 156 -7.03 -40.69 7.44
N SER A 157 -7.86 -39.70 7.73
CA SER A 157 -9.23 -39.92 8.21
C SER A 157 -10.13 -40.48 7.10
N SER A 158 -11.08 -41.33 7.48
CA SER A 158 -12.14 -41.86 6.61
C SER A 158 -13.53 -41.63 7.21
N ARG A 159 -13.62 -40.70 8.16
CA ARG A 159 -14.86 -40.39 8.88
C ARG A 159 -15.84 -39.66 7.98
N ARG A 160 -17.13 -39.94 8.18
CA ARG A 160 -18.23 -39.25 7.48
C ARG A 160 -18.81 -38.06 8.27
N ARG A 161 -18.49 -37.97 9.55
CA ARG A 161 -18.97 -36.93 10.47
C ARG A 161 -17.87 -36.63 11.47
N ALA A 162 -17.71 -35.36 11.80
CA ALA A 162 -16.81 -34.92 12.86
C ALA A 162 -17.29 -35.47 14.22
N ARG A 163 -16.34 -35.91 15.03
CA ARG A 163 -16.52 -36.25 16.44
C ARG A 163 -15.75 -35.26 17.32
N ASP A 164 -14.52 -34.94 16.93
CA ASP A 164 -13.64 -34.02 17.63
C ASP A 164 -13.55 -32.74 16.80
N HIS A 165 -13.87 -31.58 17.39
CA HIS A 165 -14.05 -30.31 16.68
C HIS A 165 -12.94 -29.32 17.05
N TYR A 166 -11.76 -29.52 16.45
CA TYR A 166 -10.52 -28.82 16.85
C TYR A 166 -10.65 -27.30 16.82
N LEU A 167 -11.05 -26.70 15.69
CA LEU A 167 -11.19 -25.24 15.60
C LEU A 167 -12.20 -24.70 16.62
N ARG A 168 -13.34 -25.38 16.80
CA ARG A 168 -14.36 -24.96 17.77
C ARG A 168 -13.81 -24.96 19.20
N GLU A 169 -13.09 -26.01 19.58
CA GLU A 169 -12.50 -26.13 20.92
C GLU A 169 -11.42 -25.06 21.17
N VAL A 170 -10.61 -24.76 20.14
CA VAL A 170 -9.62 -23.67 20.17
C VAL A 170 -10.31 -22.33 20.41
N LEU A 171 -11.33 -21.99 19.62
CA LEU A 171 -12.02 -20.71 19.74
C LEU A 171 -12.83 -20.60 21.04
N GLU A 172 -13.47 -21.69 21.50
CA GLU A 172 -14.09 -21.76 22.84
C GLU A 172 -13.06 -21.44 23.93
N THR A 173 -11.86 -21.99 23.84
CA THR A 173 -10.77 -21.72 24.79
C THR A 173 -10.30 -20.26 24.74
N VAL A 174 -10.15 -19.69 23.54
CA VAL A 174 -9.71 -18.30 23.35
C VAL A 174 -10.72 -17.31 23.95
N VAL A 175 -12.01 -17.47 23.63
CA VAL A 175 -13.09 -16.62 24.15
C VAL A 175 -13.20 -16.71 25.68
N GLU A 176 -12.91 -17.89 26.25
CA GLU A 176 -12.85 -18.08 27.71
C GLU A 176 -11.57 -17.49 28.36
N GLY A 177 -10.66 -16.92 27.58
CA GLY A 177 -9.37 -16.39 28.04
C GLY A 177 -8.37 -17.47 28.49
N GLY A 178 -8.54 -18.69 27.97
CA GLY A 178 -7.71 -19.85 28.27
C GLY A 178 -6.48 -19.99 27.37
N GLU A 179 -5.55 -20.87 27.76
CA GLU A 179 -4.36 -21.20 26.96
C GLU A 179 -4.63 -22.42 26.08
N VAL A 180 -4.49 -22.27 24.77
CA VAL A 180 -4.70 -23.34 23.79
C VAL A 180 -3.55 -24.34 23.87
N SER A 181 -3.85 -25.58 24.28
CA SER A 181 -2.87 -26.68 24.36
C SER A 181 -3.02 -27.73 23.25
N LEU A 182 -4.01 -27.55 22.37
CA LEU A 182 -4.33 -28.50 21.31
C LEU A 182 -3.26 -28.49 20.21
N ALA A 183 -2.56 -29.61 20.03
CA ALA A 183 -1.63 -29.77 18.92
C ALA A 183 -2.38 -29.95 17.59
N GLY A 184 -2.03 -29.12 16.61
CA GLY A 184 -2.54 -29.21 15.24
C GLY A 184 -2.34 -30.58 14.62
N GLN A 185 -3.36 -31.06 13.90
CA GLN A 185 -3.27 -32.27 13.07
C GLN A 185 -3.22 -31.86 11.59
N PRO A 186 -2.44 -32.54 10.73
CA PRO A 186 -2.41 -32.19 9.31
C PRO A 186 -3.78 -32.31 8.64
N SER A 187 -4.13 -31.37 7.76
CA SER A 187 -5.35 -31.44 6.95
C SER A 187 -5.31 -32.61 5.95
N SER A 188 -6.46 -33.15 5.56
CA SER A 188 -6.60 -34.12 4.47
C SER A 188 -6.63 -33.48 3.09
N GLY A 189 -6.72 -32.15 3.00
CA GLY A 189 -6.72 -31.41 1.72
C GLY A 189 -5.44 -31.59 0.90
N GLU A 190 -5.47 -31.17 -0.34
CA GLU A 190 -4.36 -31.23 -1.29
C GLU A 190 -3.13 -30.49 -0.75
N ALA A 191 -1.94 -30.93 -1.15
CA ALA A 191 -0.70 -30.25 -0.76
C ALA A 191 -0.57 -28.92 -1.50
N ILE A 192 -0.26 -27.84 -0.77
CA ILE A 192 0.06 -26.54 -1.37
C ILE A 192 1.50 -26.59 -1.89
N VAL A 193 1.66 -26.20 -3.15
CA VAL A 193 2.95 -26.21 -3.84
C VAL A 193 3.51 -24.78 -3.89
N PHE A 194 4.71 -24.60 -3.34
CA PHE A 194 5.44 -23.33 -3.36
C PHE A 194 6.53 -23.38 -4.44
N GLY A 195 6.10 -23.39 -5.70
CA GLY A 195 6.97 -23.64 -6.85
C GLY A 195 8.14 -22.64 -6.95
N THR A 196 7.86 -21.35 -6.78
CA THR A 196 8.88 -20.29 -6.83
C THR A 196 9.88 -20.41 -5.70
N ARG A 197 9.43 -20.68 -4.46
CA ARG A 197 10.33 -20.90 -3.31
C ARG A 197 11.26 -22.07 -3.55
N ASP A 198 10.72 -23.21 -3.97
CA ASP A 198 11.51 -24.42 -4.21
C ASP A 198 12.52 -24.21 -5.36
N GLN A 199 12.13 -23.46 -6.39
CA GLN A 199 13.02 -23.03 -7.47
C GLN A 199 14.14 -22.12 -6.95
N HIS A 200 13.82 -21.07 -6.19
CA HIS A 200 14.82 -20.14 -5.63
C HIS A 200 15.78 -20.86 -4.66
N ALA A 201 15.28 -21.77 -3.82
CA ALA A 201 16.09 -22.57 -2.92
C ALA A 201 17.04 -23.53 -3.66
N THR A 202 16.62 -24.08 -4.80
CA THR A 202 17.41 -25.02 -5.60
C THR A 202 18.44 -24.31 -6.49
N ALA A 203 18.02 -23.25 -7.17
CA ALA A 203 18.88 -22.49 -8.07
C ALA A 203 19.88 -21.60 -7.30
N GLY A 204 19.47 -21.11 -6.12
CA GLY A 204 20.13 -20.01 -5.43
C GLY A 204 19.77 -18.67 -6.07
N LEU A 205 19.75 -17.62 -5.26
CA LEU A 205 19.61 -16.23 -5.71
C LEU A 205 20.93 -15.51 -5.52
N ASP A 206 21.40 -14.84 -6.58
CA ASP A 206 22.61 -14.03 -6.53
C ASP A 206 22.30 -12.56 -6.32
N TYR A 207 23.02 -11.95 -5.38
CA TYR A 207 22.89 -10.54 -5.08
C TYR A 207 23.07 -9.64 -6.31
N ALA A 208 24.11 -9.86 -7.11
CA ALA A 208 24.46 -8.95 -8.20
C ALA A 208 23.54 -9.09 -9.42
N THR A 209 23.08 -10.31 -9.73
CA THR A 209 22.28 -10.54 -10.95
C THR A 209 20.78 -10.54 -10.72
N ASP A 210 20.33 -10.91 -9.52
CA ASP A 210 18.89 -11.12 -9.26
C ASP A 210 18.32 -10.01 -8.36
N ILE A 211 19.11 -9.49 -7.41
CA ILE A 211 18.64 -8.53 -6.40
C ILE A 211 18.88 -7.09 -6.81
N VAL A 212 20.12 -6.76 -7.20
CA VAL A 212 20.46 -5.38 -7.58
C VAL A 212 19.54 -4.82 -8.67
N PRO A 213 19.21 -5.53 -9.77
CA PRO A 213 18.36 -4.96 -10.83
C PRO A 213 16.94 -4.61 -10.36
N ILE A 214 16.44 -5.29 -9.32
CA ILE A 214 15.15 -4.98 -8.70
C ILE A 214 15.31 -3.72 -7.84
N VAL A 215 16.31 -3.71 -6.96
CA VAL A 215 16.57 -2.59 -6.04
C VAL A 215 16.82 -1.29 -6.80
N GLU A 216 17.68 -1.31 -7.82
CA GLU A 216 18.00 -0.16 -8.66
C GLU A 216 16.74 0.42 -9.32
N ARG A 217 15.90 -0.45 -9.88
CA ARG A 217 14.69 -0.04 -10.62
C ARG A 217 13.55 0.43 -9.72
N ARG A 218 13.39 -0.18 -8.55
CA ARG A 218 12.20 0.02 -7.69
C ARG A 218 12.44 0.92 -6.50
N CYS A 219 13.66 0.96 -6.00
CA CYS A 219 13.95 1.55 -4.69
C CYS A 219 14.92 2.72 -4.77
N VAL A 220 15.96 2.63 -5.61
CA VAL A 220 17.10 3.57 -5.55
C VAL A 220 16.72 5.00 -5.95
N SER A 221 15.72 5.21 -6.81
CA SER A 221 15.23 6.56 -7.14
C SER A 221 14.89 7.38 -5.90
N CYS A 222 14.29 6.75 -4.89
CA CYS A 222 13.98 7.35 -3.58
C CYS A 222 15.09 7.10 -2.54
N HIS A 223 15.69 5.90 -2.54
CA HIS A 223 16.73 5.44 -1.62
C HIS A 223 18.14 5.66 -2.17
N GLN A 224 18.46 6.90 -2.53
CA GLN A 224 19.80 7.35 -2.91
C GLN A 224 20.25 8.48 -1.99
N ASP A 225 21.55 8.80 -2.00
CA ASP A 225 22.05 9.95 -1.26
C ASP A 225 21.39 11.25 -1.74
N GLY A 226 20.94 12.09 -0.80
CA GLY A 226 20.12 13.28 -1.10
C GLY A 226 18.70 13.00 -1.62
N GLY A 227 18.32 11.74 -1.76
CA GLY A 227 16.95 11.29 -2.04
C GLY A 227 16.00 11.51 -0.87
N ILE A 228 14.74 11.12 -1.05
CA ILE A 228 13.69 11.38 -0.06
C ILE A 228 13.62 10.33 1.06
N ALA A 229 14.14 9.13 0.81
CA ALA A 229 14.11 8.06 1.79
C ALA A 229 15.15 8.30 2.91
N PRO A 230 14.95 7.75 4.11
CA PRO A 230 15.81 8.02 5.27
C PRO A 230 17.23 7.44 5.17
N PHE A 231 17.49 6.57 4.18
CA PHE A 231 18.82 5.99 3.94
C PHE A 231 18.99 5.62 2.46
N ALA A 232 20.25 5.61 2.01
CA ALA A 232 20.62 5.17 0.67
C ALA A 232 20.81 3.64 0.61
N MET A 233 20.29 3.01 -0.46
CA MET A 233 20.51 1.61 -0.82
C MET A 233 21.71 1.52 -1.77
N ASP A 234 22.86 1.99 -1.31
CA ASP A 234 24.08 2.21 -2.12
C ASP A 234 25.12 1.09 -2.01
N SER A 235 24.82 0.02 -1.27
CA SER A 235 25.75 -1.09 -1.05
C SER A 235 25.04 -2.34 -0.55
N HIS A 236 25.70 -3.49 -0.72
CA HIS A 236 25.25 -4.76 -0.18
C HIS A 236 25.12 -4.72 1.34
N GLN A 237 26.09 -4.10 2.02
CA GLN A 237 26.09 -3.99 3.48
C GLN A 237 24.88 -3.20 3.97
N MET A 238 24.50 -2.12 3.27
CA MET A 238 23.30 -1.35 3.58
C MET A 238 22.04 -2.21 3.38
N LEU A 239 21.90 -2.86 2.23
CA LEU A 239 20.75 -3.73 1.99
C LEU A 239 20.64 -4.88 2.99
N GLN A 240 21.76 -5.52 3.35
CA GLN A 240 21.78 -6.58 4.34
C GLN A 240 21.42 -6.06 5.75
N GLY A 241 21.90 -4.87 6.13
CA GLY A 241 21.58 -4.26 7.42
C GLY A 241 20.11 -3.87 7.56
N TRP A 242 19.49 -3.43 6.46
CA TRP A 242 18.08 -3.02 6.42
C TRP A 242 17.12 -4.13 5.96
N SER A 243 17.62 -5.33 5.65
CA SER A 243 16.79 -6.40 5.09
C SER A 243 15.58 -6.80 5.94
N PRO A 244 15.62 -6.79 7.30
CA PRO A 244 14.42 -7.05 8.09
C PRO A 244 13.33 -5.99 7.88
N MET A 245 13.73 -4.72 7.71
CA MET A 245 12.78 -3.63 7.45
C MET A 245 12.25 -3.69 6.01
N ILE A 246 13.11 -3.97 5.03
CA ILE A 246 12.69 -4.18 3.63
C ILE A 246 11.64 -5.28 3.56
N ARG A 247 11.91 -6.41 4.22
CA ARG A 247 10.95 -7.51 4.36
C ARG A 247 9.63 -7.02 4.99
N GLU A 248 9.70 -6.32 6.11
CA GLU A 248 8.50 -5.81 6.80
C GLU A 248 7.64 -4.91 5.91
N VAL A 249 8.23 -3.95 5.19
CA VAL A 249 7.47 -3.01 4.34
C VAL A 249 6.89 -3.68 3.10
N LEU A 250 7.55 -4.72 2.58
CA LEU A 250 7.00 -5.55 1.49
C LEU A 250 5.85 -6.42 1.98
N MET A 251 6.03 -7.14 3.11
CA MET A 251 4.99 -8.00 3.70
C MET A 251 3.74 -7.21 4.13
N THR A 252 3.89 -5.93 4.47
CA THR A 252 2.79 -5.02 4.87
C THR A 252 2.34 -4.09 3.74
N LYS A 253 2.84 -4.28 2.51
CA LYS A 253 2.53 -3.47 1.31
C LYS A 253 2.63 -1.95 1.54
N ARG A 254 3.56 -1.51 2.40
CA ARG A 254 3.86 -0.08 2.63
C ARG A 254 4.82 0.48 1.58
N MET A 255 5.59 -0.39 0.93
CA MET A 255 6.53 -0.03 -0.12
C MET A 255 6.45 -1.03 -1.27
N PRO A 256 6.73 -0.59 -2.51
CA PRO A 256 6.88 0.81 -2.91
C PRO A 256 5.55 1.60 -2.85
N PRO A 257 5.57 2.94 -2.82
CA PRO A 257 4.44 3.74 -2.32
C PRO A 257 3.32 4.03 -3.35
N ALA A 258 3.08 3.17 -4.35
CA ALA A 258 1.96 3.40 -5.29
C ALA A 258 0.58 3.23 -4.64
N GLN A 259 0.46 2.47 -3.55
CA GLN A 259 -0.81 2.22 -2.81
C GLN A 259 -1.98 1.70 -3.66
N ILE A 260 -1.72 1.27 -4.89
CA ILE A 260 -2.72 0.83 -5.85
C ILE A 260 -2.92 -0.66 -5.77
N ASP A 261 -4.16 -1.08 -5.93
CA ASP A 261 -4.50 -2.47 -6.15
C ASP A 261 -3.87 -2.97 -7.49
N PRO A 262 -3.09 -4.07 -7.47
CA PRO A 262 -2.45 -4.63 -8.66
C PRO A 262 -3.36 -4.83 -9.88
N ASP A 263 -4.67 -5.07 -9.69
CA ASP A 263 -5.58 -5.27 -10.81
C ASP A 263 -5.71 -4.03 -11.71
N TYR A 264 -5.43 -2.83 -11.18
CA TYR A 264 -5.58 -1.55 -11.88
C TYR A 264 -4.27 -0.96 -12.37
N ILE A 265 -3.12 -1.53 -11.96
CA ILE A 265 -1.79 -0.96 -12.27
C ILE A 265 -1.56 -0.74 -13.77
N HIS A 266 -2.13 -1.61 -14.61
CA HIS A 266 -1.95 -1.62 -16.06
C HIS A 266 -2.58 -0.41 -16.78
N LEU A 267 -3.50 0.30 -16.11
CA LEU A 267 -4.15 1.51 -16.63
C LEU A 267 -3.26 2.76 -16.50
N PHE A 268 -2.30 2.73 -15.59
CA PHE A 268 -1.52 3.90 -15.20
C PHE A 268 -0.06 3.76 -15.59
N GLN A 269 0.61 4.90 -15.78
CA GLN A 269 2.04 4.96 -16.07
C GLN A 269 2.84 5.41 -14.84
N ASP A 270 4.14 5.10 -14.86
CA ASP A 270 5.15 5.60 -13.90
C ASP A 270 4.82 5.37 -12.41
N GLN A 271 4.09 4.29 -12.13
CA GLN A 271 3.72 3.91 -10.77
C GLN A 271 4.87 3.20 -10.05
N SER A 272 5.12 3.62 -8.81
CA SER A 272 6.06 2.97 -7.90
C SER A 272 5.48 1.64 -7.40
N TYR A 273 5.59 0.60 -8.22
CA TYR A 273 5.04 -0.74 -7.98
C TYR A 273 6.13 -1.81 -8.10
N ILE A 274 6.00 -2.89 -7.31
CA ILE A 274 6.86 -4.07 -7.35
C ILE A 274 6.03 -5.29 -7.77
N THR A 275 6.54 -6.11 -8.68
CA THR A 275 5.78 -7.28 -9.16
C THR A 275 5.76 -8.43 -8.15
N ILE A 276 4.90 -9.42 -8.39
CA ILE A 276 4.82 -10.66 -7.60
C ILE A 276 6.19 -11.36 -7.58
N GLU A 277 6.80 -11.54 -8.75
CA GLU A 277 8.08 -12.24 -8.91
C GLU A 277 9.23 -11.46 -8.28
N GLU A 278 9.25 -10.13 -8.44
CA GLU A 278 10.25 -9.26 -7.82
C GLU A 278 10.15 -9.34 -6.29
N THR A 279 8.92 -9.34 -5.75
CA THR A 279 8.65 -9.48 -4.32
C THR A 279 9.10 -10.84 -3.78
N GLN A 280 8.72 -11.94 -4.44
CA GLN A 280 9.17 -13.29 -4.09
C GLN A 280 10.70 -13.41 -4.12
N THR A 281 11.35 -12.82 -5.13
CA THR A 281 12.81 -12.84 -5.29
C THR A 281 13.50 -12.12 -4.13
N LEU A 282 13.06 -10.89 -3.80
CA LEU A 282 13.62 -10.15 -2.67
C LEU A 282 13.37 -10.88 -1.35
N LEU A 283 12.15 -11.31 -1.07
CA LEU A 283 11.80 -11.95 0.20
C LEU A 283 12.57 -13.27 0.39
N HIS A 284 12.62 -14.15 -0.62
CA HIS A 284 13.37 -15.41 -0.51
C HIS A 284 14.88 -15.18 -0.34
N TRP A 285 15.45 -14.15 -0.97
CA TRP A 285 16.86 -13.79 -0.72
C TRP A 285 17.08 -13.26 0.70
N ILE A 286 16.15 -12.47 1.24
CA ILE A 286 16.20 -11.98 2.62
C ILE A 286 16.11 -13.14 3.62
N GLU A 287 15.16 -14.07 3.43
CA GLU A 287 15.03 -15.27 4.25
C GLU A 287 16.26 -16.19 4.15
N GLY A 288 16.94 -16.18 3.00
CA GLY A 288 18.25 -16.81 2.79
C GLY A 288 19.44 -16.12 3.48
N GLY A 289 19.21 -15.05 4.25
CA GLY A 289 20.22 -14.32 5.00
C GLY A 289 20.85 -13.13 4.26
N SER A 290 20.25 -12.70 3.15
CA SER A 290 20.71 -11.55 2.35
C SER A 290 22.18 -11.64 1.94
N ALA A 291 22.63 -12.83 1.55
CA ALA A 291 24.04 -13.08 1.27
C ALA A 291 24.48 -12.50 -0.09
N ASN A 292 25.73 -12.03 -0.15
CA ASN A 292 26.41 -11.71 -1.40
C ASN A 292 27.49 -12.76 -1.68
N THR A 293 27.25 -13.59 -2.69
CA THR A 293 28.16 -14.67 -3.13
C THR A 293 28.99 -14.32 -4.36
N SER A 294 28.68 -13.22 -5.07
CA SER A 294 29.32 -12.83 -6.33
C SER A 294 30.69 -12.17 -6.12
N GLY A 295 30.94 -11.64 -4.92
CA GLY A 295 32.20 -10.96 -4.59
C GLY A 295 32.34 -9.56 -5.19
N SER A 296 31.31 -9.07 -5.90
CA SER A 296 31.17 -7.69 -6.35
C SER A 296 30.05 -7.00 -5.59
N ASP A 297 30.09 -5.67 -5.54
CA ASP A 297 28.98 -4.85 -5.05
C ASP A 297 28.55 -3.86 -6.13
N PRO A 298 27.62 -4.25 -7.03
CA PRO A 298 27.22 -3.38 -8.11
C PRO A 298 26.57 -2.07 -7.63
N LEU A 299 25.81 -2.08 -6.52
CA LEU A 299 25.20 -0.87 -5.96
C LEU A 299 26.25 0.17 -5.57
N ALA A 300 27.36 -0.27 -4.97
CA ALA A 300 28.47 0.60 -4.61
C ALA A 300 29.21 1.18 -5.82
N ALA A 301 28.98 0.62 -7.01
CA ALA A 301 29.53 1.11 -8.27
C ALA A 301 28.55 2.02 -9.04
N ILE A 302 27.30 2.16 -8.60
CA ILE A 302 26.35 3.04 -9.27
C ILE A 302 26.58 4.48 -8.79
N GLU A 303 27.14 5.30 -9.67
CA GLU A 303 27.20 6.75 -9.47
C GLU A 303 25.83 7.35 -9.84
N HIS A 304 24.93 7.43 -8.85
CA HIS A 304 23.68 8.16 -9.03
C HIS A 304 23.93 9.66 -8.88
N HIS A 305 23.83 10.38 -10.00
CA HIS A 305 23.65 11.82 -9.99
C HIS A 305 22.21 12.07 -10.39
N ALA A 306 21.32 12.28 -9.41
CA ALA A 306 19.99 12.79 -9.74
C ALA A 306 20.17 14.07 -10.59
N PRO A 307 19.56 14.17 -11.77
CA PRO A 307 19.63 15.40 -12.56
C PRO A 307 19.07 16.56 -11.72
N GLU A 308 19.50 17.79 -12.02
CA GLU A 308 18.95 18.96 -11.30
C GLU A 308 17.44 19.06 -11.48
N TRP A 309 16.96 18.74 -12.69
CA TRP A 309 15.56 18.59 -13.06
C TRP A 309 15.39 17.25 -13.78
N GLU A 310 14.54 16.36 -13.28
CA GLU A 310 14.25 15.05 -13.88
C GLU A 310 13.74 15.20 -15.33
N LEU A 311 12.88 16.19 -15.57
CA LEU A 311 12.35 16.44 -16.91
C LEU A 311 13.40 16.92 -17.92
N SER A 312 14.61 17.29 -17.46
CA SER A 312 15.68 17.71 -18.37
C SER A 312 16.24 16.59 -19.25
N GLU A 313 16.12 15.35 -18.82
CA GLU A 313 16.50 14.19 -19.66
C GLU A 313 15.55 14.04 -20.85
N ARG A 314 14.30 14.48 -20.71
CA ARG A 314 13.26 14.40 -21.74
C ARG A 314 13.20 15.64 -22.64
N TRP A 315 13.30 16.83 -22.05
CA TRP A 315 13.02 18.10 -22.75
C TRP A 315 14.15 19.14 -22.68
N GLY A 316 15.27 18.84 -22.02
CA GLY A 316 16.36 19.80 -21.78
C GLY A 316 16.10 20.74 -20.60
N GLU A 317 16.82 21.86 -20.53
CA GLU A 317 16.62 22.83 -19.44
C GLU A 317 15.19 23.41 -19.43
N PRO A 318 14.64 23.76 -18.25
CA PRO A 318 13.32 24.38 -18.16
C PRO A 318 13.30 25.76 -18.83
N ASP A 319 12.16 26.08 -19.47
CA ASP A 319 11.95 27.37 -20.14
C ASP A 319 11.80 28.52 -19.13
N MET A 320 11.28 28.22 -17.94
CA MET A 320 11.19 29.17 -16.82
C MET A 320 11.50 28.48 -15.50
N VAL A 321 12.31 29.13 -14.66
CA VAL A 321 12.52 28.74 -13.26
C VAL A 321 11.97 29.83 -12.36
N VAL A 322 10.93 29.49 -11.59
CA VAL A 322 10.25 30.40 -10.66
C VAL A 322 10.79 30.15 -9.26
N GLN A 323 11.33 31.21 -8.65
CA GLN A 323 11.85 31.18 -7.29
C GLN A 323 10.72 31.44 -6.30
N ILE A 324 10.50 30.53 -5.34
CA ILE A 324 9.54 30.73 -4.26
C ILE A 324 10.22 31.56 -3.16
N PRO A 325 9.58 32.62 -2.65
CA PRO A 325 10.11 33.38 -1.52
C PRO A 325 10.44 32.46 -0.35
N ALA A 326 11.58 32.70 0.31
CA ALA A 326 12.05 31.89 1.42
C ALA A 326 11.01 31.80 2.56
N GLN A 327 10.80 30.60 3.07
CA GLN A 327 9.84 30.25 4.10
C GLN A 327 10.59 29.82 5.36
N GLU A 328 10.48 30.62 6.43
CA GLU A 328 11.08 30.27 7.73
C GLU A 328 10.25 29.18 8.42
N ILE A 329 10.90 28.09 8.82
CA ILE A 329 10.28 26.92 9.43
C ILE A 329 10.82 26.74 10.85
N PRO A 330 9.97 26.81 11.89
CA PRO A 330 10.41 26.58 13.26
C PRO A 330 10.82 25.12 13.48
N ALA A 331 11.64 24.89 14.51
CA ALA A 331 12.08 23.54 14.87
C ALA A 331 10.92 22.61 15.27
N THR A 332 9.87 23.15 15.89
CA THR A 332 8.74 22.38 16.44
C THR A 332 7.45 23.19 16.38
N GLY A 333 6.31 22.51 16.36
CA GLY A 333 4.99 23.13 16.41
C GLY A 333 4.21 22.88 15.12
N VAL A 334 2.98 23.38 15.06
CA VAL A 334 2.20 23.32 13.82
C VAL A 334 2.45 24.57 12.99
N ILE A 335 2.53 24.39 11.68
CA ILE A 335 2.61 25.46 10.69
C ILE A 335 1.31 25.45 9.91
N ASP A 336 0.57 26.55 9.98
CA ASP A 336 -0.61 26.73 9.13
C ASP A 336 -0.22 26.72 7.65
N TYR A 337 -1.14 26.23 6.82
CA TYR A 337 -1.02 26.28 5.37
C TYR A 337 -0.70 27.71 4.92
N ARG A 338 0.30 27.82 4.04
CA ARG A 338 0.73 29.10 3.47
C ARG A 338 0.22 29.23 2.05
N ASN A 339 -0.61 30.24 1.82
CA ASN A 339 -1.11 30.58 0.50
C ASN A 339 -0.30 31.78 -0.04
N ILE A 340 0.60 31.52 -0.99
CA ILE A 340 1.56 32.50 -1.50
C ILE A 340 1.22 32.84 -2.97
N PRO A 341 0.73 34.05 -3.26
CA PRO A 341 0.57 34.51 -4.63
C PRO A 341 1.91 34.96 -5.20
N LEU A 342 2.31 34.39 -6.35
CA LEU A 342 3.49 34.74 -7.12
C LEU A 342 3.08 35.26 -8.49
N GLN A 343 3.44 36.50 -8.80
CA GLN A 343 3.21 37.07 -10.13
C GLN A 343 4.30 36.59 -11.09
N LEU A 344 3.92 36.00 -12.23
CA LEU A 344 4.88 35.54 -13.25
C LEU A 344 5.23 36.65 -14.25
N GLY A 345 4.28 37.55 -14.53
CA GLY A 345 4.52 38.74 -15.35
C GLY A 345 4.65 38.48 -16.85
N ASN A 346 4.22 37.32 -17.34
CA ASN A 346 4.09 37.03 -18.76
C ASN A 346 3.04 37.94 -19.40
N GLU A 347 3.38 38.65 -20.47
CA GLU A 347 2.48 39.58 -21.17
C GLU A 347 1.40 38.85 -21.99
N GLU A 348 1.70 37.63 -22.44
CA GLU A 348 0.83 36.76 -23.22
C GLU A 348 0.57 35.43 -22.51
N GLU A 349 -0.45 34.72 -22.96
CA GLU A 349 -0.79 33.39 -22.43
C GLU A 349 0.28 32.38 -22.85
N LEU A 350 0.84 31.67 -21.86
CA LEU A 350 1.83 30.62 -22.08
C LEU A 350 1.19 29.24 -21.84
N TRP A 351 1.72 28.22 -22.50
CA TRP A 351 1.17 26.87 -22.46
C TRP A 351 2.18 25.89 -21.89
N VAL A 352 1.85 25.30 -20.74
CA VAL A 352 2.73 24.40 -20.00
C VAL A 352 2.51 22.98 -20.47
N LYS A 353 3.61 22.26 -20.73
CA LYS A 353 3.63 20.83 -21.08
C LYS A 353 4.10 19.93 -19.92
N GLY A 354 4.78 20.52 -18.93
CA GLY A 354 5.05 19.90 -17.65
C GLY A 354 5.65 20.87 -16.64
N VAL A 355 5.58 20.48 -15.37
CA VAL A 355 6.11 21.24 -14.24
C VAL A 355 6.79 20.31 -13.25
N GLU A 356 7.93 20.76 -12.75
CA GLU A 356 8.71 20.07 -11.72
C GLU A 356 8.97 21.02 -10.55
N PHE A 357 8.89 20.49 -9.34
CA PHE A 357 9.12 21.25 -8.12
C PHE A 357 10.38 20.75 -7.45
N LYS A 358 11.25 21.67 -7.07
CA LYS A 358 12.49 21.37 -6.35
C LYS A 358 12.40 21.97 -4.95
N PRO A 359 12.16 21.12 -3.92
CA PRO A 359 12.14 21.56 -2.54
C PRO A 359 13.48 22.20 -2.16
N GLY A 360 13.44 23.35 -1.48
CA GLY A 360 14.65 23.94 -0.91
C GLY A 360 15.16 23.14 0.28
N ASP A 361 14.24 22.67 1.13
CA ASP A 361 14.52 21.75 2.22
C ASP A 361 13.48 20.60 2.23
N ARG A 362 13.89 19.44 1.68
CA ARG A 362 13.10 18.21 1.61
C ARG A 362 12.68 17.66 2.99
N GLN A 363 13.31 18.09 4.07
CA GLN A 363 12.99 17.60 5.42
C GLN A 363 11.72 18.23 5.99
N VAL A 364 11.30 19.39 5.47
CA VAL A 364 10.20 20.18 6.05
C VAL A 364 9.06 20.44 5.07
N LEU A 365 9.31 20.49 3.76
CA LEU A 365 8.24 20.68 2.78
C LEU A 365 7.44 19.38 2.60
N HIS A 366 6.16 19.41 2.99
CA HIS A 366 5.28 18.25 2.85
C HIS A 366 4.50 18.27 1.53
N HIS A 367 3.97 19.43 1.10
CA HIS A 367 3.43 19.55 -0.25
C HIS A 367 3.36 20.98 -0.77
N ILE A 368 3.31 21.12 -2.09
CA ILE A 368 2.99 22.36 -2.82
C ILE A 368 1.88 22.02 -3.80
N ILE A 369 0.84 22.84 -3.88
CA ILE A 369 -0.11 22.83 -5.00
C ILE A 369 -0.02 24.18 -5.70
N ALA A 370 0.24 24.17 -7.02
CA ALA A 370 0.38 25.37 -7.82
C ALA A 370 -0.87 25.61 -8.68
N PHE A 371 -1.71 26.54 -8.26
CA PHE A 371 -2.87 26.98 -9.01
C PHE A 371 -2.54 28.20 -9.86
N THR A 372 -3.18 28.38 -11.01
CA THR A 372 -2.96 29.56 -11.86
C THR A 372 -4.05 30.61 -11.65
N PHE A 373 -3.68 31.89 -11.76
CA PHE A 373 -4.63 33.01 -11.74
C PHE A 373 -4.30 34.03 -12.83
N GLY A 374 -5.28 34.84 -13.27
CA GLY A 374 -5.13 35.81 -14.36
C GLY A 374 -4.81 37.24 -13.87
N GLY A 375 -4.80 38.20 -14.80
CA GLY A 375 -4.59 39.62 -14.47
C GLY A 375 -5.68 40.25 -13.59
N ASP A 376 -6.79 39.55 -13.37
CA ASP A 376 -7.85 39.87 -12.42
C ASP A 376 -7.53 39.44 -10.98
N GLY A 377 -6.44 38.71 -10.76
CA GLY A 377 -5.96 38.26 -9.45
C GLY A 377 -6.54 36.90 -9.02
N VAL A 378 -6.33 36.54 -7.76
CA VAL A 378 -6.75 35.25 -7.19
C VAL A 378 -8.25 35.24 -6.92
N ASN A 379 -8.94 34.26 -7.50
CA ASN A 379 -10.35 33.97 -7.23
C ASN A 379 -10.50 32.56 -6.65
N GLN A 380 -10.93 32.45 -5.39
CA GLN A 380 -11.02 31.15 -4.69
C GLN A 380 -11.93 30.14 -5.39
N PHE A 381 -13.01 30.58 -6.04
CA PHE A 381 -13.89 29.68 -6.79
C PHE A 381 -13.17 29.08 -8.00
N ASP A 382 -12.40 29.89 -8.72
CA ASP A 382 -11.61 29.42 -9.86
C ASP A 382 -10.52 28.44 -9.40
N ILE A 383 -9.90 28.69 -8.25
CA ILE A 383 -8.86 27.83 -7.66
C ILE A 383 -9.42 26.44 -7.34
N LEU A 384 -10.56 26.35 -6.67
CA LEU A 384 -11.20 25.07 -6.32
C LEU A 384 -11.58 24.23 -7.55
N ASN A 385 -11.90 24.88 -8.67
CA ASN A 385 -12.26 24.20 -9.91
C ASN A 385 -11.04 23.74 -10.74
N GLN A 386 -9.80 23.99 -10.30
CA GLN A 386 -8.60 23.55 -11.01
C GLN A 386 -8.13 22.14 -10.62
N GLY A 387 -8.81 21.46 -9.68
CA GLY A 387 -8.36 20.18 -9.15
C GLY A 387 -7.03 20.34 -8.40
N ILE A 388 -5.97 19.67 -8.85
CA ILE A 388 -4.60 19.85 -8.32
C ILE A 388 -3.85 21.06 -8.94
N GLY A 389 -4.55 21.94 -9.66
CA GLY A 389 -3.90 23.07 -10.33
C GLY A 389 -3.09 22.64 -11.55
N MET A 390 -2.05 23.44 -11.85
CA MET A 390 -1.04 23.14 -12.86
C MET A 390 -0.14 21.97 -12.45
N GLY A 391 -0.08 21.67 -11.15
CA GLY A 391 0.69 20.54 -10.65
C GLY A 391 0.90 20.63 -9.16
N ALA A 392 1.27 19.50 -8.58
CA ALA A 392 1.54 19.37 -7.17
C ALA A 392 2.88 18.68 -6.91
N TYR A 393 3.50 19.04 -5.79
CA TYR A 393 4.60 18.30 -5.19
C TYR A 393 4.10 17.65 -3.91
N ALA A 394 4.34 16.35 -3.77
CA ALA A 394 4.37 15.67 -2.49
C ALA A 394 5.55 14.70 -2.51
N PRO A 395 6.10 14.34 -1.34
CA PRO A 395 7.07 13.27 -1.20
C PRO A 395 6.75 12.04 -2.04
N GLY A 396 7.65 11.66 -2.96
CA GLY A 396 7.51 10.48 -3.81
C GLY A 396 6.77 10.66 -5.13
N ASN A 397 6.17 11.84 -5.40
CA ASN A 397 5.51 12.09 -6.67
C ASN A 397 6.54 12.28 -7.79
N ALA A 398 6.21 11.74 -8.97
CA ALA A 398 6.91 12.06 -10.20
C ALA A 398 6.65 13.52 -10.63
N PRO A 399 7.48 14.10 -11.52
CA PRO A 399 7.19 15.39 -12.12
C PRO A 399 5.83 15.40 -12.83
N ASN A 400 5.15 16.54 -12.81
CA ASN A 400 3.82 16.64 -13.39
C ASN A 400 3.98 16.84 -14.90
N THR A 401 3.46 15.91 -15.70
CA THR A 401 3.49 16.02 -17.16
C THR A 401 2.08 15.93 -17.72
N PHE A 402 1.87 16.56 -18.87
CA PHE A 402 0.58 16.51 -19.56
C PHE A 402 0.65 15.67 -20.83
N PRO A 403 -0.46 15.03 -21.26
CA PRO A 403 -0.49 14.24 -22.48
C PRO A 403 -0.03 15.03 -23.71
N GLU A 404 0.53 14.32 -24.70
CA GLU A 404 1.00 14.93 -25.94
C GLU A 404 -0.10 15.74 -26.64
N GLY A 405 0.25 16.92 -27.15
CA GLY A 405 -0.70 17.83 -27.81
C GLY A 405 -1.64 18.59 -26.87
N THR A 406 -1.56 18.35 -25.56
CA THR A 406 -2.30 19.10 -24.54
C THR A 406 -1.39 20.10 -23.81
N GLY A 407 -1.96 21.10 -23.16
CA GLY A 407 -1.20 21.93 -22.22
C GLY A 407 -2.05 22.70 -21.22
N TYR A 408 -1.43 23.07 -20.11
CA TYR A 408 -2.07 23.83 -19.04
C TYR A 408 -1.83 25.34 -19.24
N PRO A 409 -2.87 26.18 -19.14
CA PRO A 409 -2.73 27.60 -19.45
C PRO A 409 -2.15 28.40 -18.28
N LEU A 410 -1.09 29.16 -18.57
CA LEU A 410 -0.63 30.28 -17.76
C LEU A 410 -1.18 31.58 -18.35
N ARG A 411 -2.22 32.12 -17.72
CA ARG A 411 -2.95 33.30 -18.20
C ARG A 411 -2.03 34.52 -18.30
N ALA A 412 -2.26 35.35 -19.32
CA ALA A 412 -1.55 36.62 -19.51
C ALA A 412 -1.74 37.56 -18.29
N ASN A 413 -0.66 38.26 -17.92
CA ASN A 413 -0.57 39.12 -16.75
C ASN A 413 -0.96 38.40 -15.44
N GLY A 414 -0.81 37.07 -15.41
CA GLY A 414 -1.20 36.20 -14.32
C GLY A 414 -0.04 35.74 -13.44
N GLY A 415 -0.36 34.77 -12.60
CA GLY A 415 0.57 34.23 -11.63
C GLY A 415 0.16 32.86 -11.10
N LEU A 416 0.87 32.41 -10.08
CA LEU A 416 0.63 31.18 -9.34
C LEU A 416 0.14 31.49 -7.93
N LEU A 417 -0.95 30.88 -7.49
CA LEU A 417 -1.25 30.74 -6.07
C LEU A 417 -0.66 29.42 -5.61
N LEU A 418 0.36 29.49 -4.76
CA LEU A 418 0.95 28.31 -4.15
C LEU A 418 0.27 28.04 -2.81
N GLN A 419 -0.34 26.87 -2.66
CA GLN A 419 -0.73 26.35 -1.36
C GLN A 419 0.40 25.45 -0.87
N MET A 420 1.06 25.82 0.23
CA MET A 420 2.22 25.12 0.77
C MET A 420 1.95 24.61 2.17
N HIS A 421 2.34 23.38 2.43
CA HIS A 421 2.24 22.73 3.74
C HIS A 421 3.62 22.24 4.20
N TYR A 422 3.93 22.49 5.47
CA TYR A 422 5.21 22.18 6.07
C TYR A 422 5.05 21.36 7.34
N THR A 423 5.94 20.40 7.53
CA THR A 423 6.09 19.62 8.77
C THR A 423 7.39 20.01 9.46
N THR A 424 7.37 20.21 10.77
CA THR A 424 8.60 20.56 11.52
C THR A 424 9.50 19.34 11.72
N SER A 425 10.81 19.50 11.54
CA SER A 425 11.80 18.41 11.59
C SER A 425 12.59 18.30 12.90
N GLY A 426 12.28 19.13 13.91
CA GLY A 426 13.06 19.23 15.15
C GLY A 426 14.23 20.24 15.07
N LYS A 427 14.44 20.87 13.91
CA LYS A 427 15.49 21.88 13.67
C LYS A 427 14.90 23.06 12.89
N GLU A 428 15.24 24.27 13.31
CA GLU A 428 14.87 25.48 12.58
C GLU A 428 15.62 25.51 11.24
N THR A 429 14.89 25.82 10.17
CA THR A 429 15.42 25.83 8.81
C THR A 429 14.66 26.84 7.94
N VAL A 430 15.12 27.01 6.70
CA VAL A 430 14.50 27.87 5.70
C VAL A 430 14.30 27.06 4.44
N ASP A 431 13.06 26.97 3.98
CA ASP A 431 12.75 26.39 2.68
C ASP A 431 12.73 27.49 1.61
N ALA A 432 13.54 27.34 0.57
CA ALA A 432 13.57 28.22 -0.59
C ALA A 432 13.39 27.37 -1.86
N SER A 433 12.15 26.90 -2.03
CA SER A 433 11.79 26.00 -3.12
C SER A 433 11.77 26.69 -4.49
N GLU A 434 11.94 25.90 -5.55
CA GLU A 434 11.95 26.36 -6.95
C GLU A 434 10.90 25.58 -7.77
N ILE A 435 10.38 26.20 -8.84
CA ILE A 435 9.47 25.57 -9.79
C ILE A 435 10.08 25.67 -11.19
N ALA A 436 10.32 24.54 -11.84
CA ALA A 436 10.70 24.46 -13.24
C ALA A 436 9.44 24.28 -14.10
N ILE A 437 9.26 25.15 -15.09
CA ILE A 437 8.12 25.15 -16.00
C ILE A 437 8.63 24.91 -17.42
N TYR A 438 8.06 23.90 -18.07
CA TYR A 438 8.33 23.54 -19.46
C TYR A 438 7.18 23.99 -20.34
N LEU A 439 7.48 24.74 -21.39
CA LEU A 439 6.50 25.39 -22.25
C LEU A 439 6.43 24.73 -23.62
N HIS A 440 5.27 24.84 -24.26
CA HIS A 440 5.14 24.62 -25.70
C HIS A 440 5.60 25.86 -26.46
N ASP A 441 6.25 25.66 -27.60
CA ASP A 441 6.62 26.74 -28.53
C ASP A 441 5.38 27.37 -29.20
N GLU A 442 4.34 26.57 -29.41
CA GLU A 442 3.07 26.98 -30.00
C GLU A 442 1.90 26.53 -29.13
N LYS A 443 0.73 27.17 -29.29
CA LYS A 443 -0.48 26.78 -28.56
C LYS A 443 -0.82 25.29 -28.85
N PRO A 444 -1.02 24.44 -27.83
CA PRO A 444 -1.41 23.04 -27.98
C PRO A 444 -2.82 22.93 -28.60
N THR A 445 -3.13 21.76 -29.15
CA THR A 445 -4.44 21.50 -29.76
C THR A 445 -5.55 21.41 -28.72
N LYS A 446 -5.19 21.02 -27.49
CA LYS A 446 -6.11 20.79 -26.37
C LYS A 446 -5.64 21.49 -25.10
N THR A 447 -6.60 21.94 -24.30
CA THR A 447 -6.36 22.52 -22.98
C THR A 447 -6.58 21.47 -21.91
N VAL A 448 -5.62 21.32 -20.99
CA VAL A 448 -5.79 20.51 -19.78
C VAL A 448 -6.72 21.25 -18.82
N LEU A 449 -7.70 20.53 -18.31
CA LEU A 449 -8.68 20.95 -17.33
C LEU A 449 -8.54 20.06 -16.09
N GLY A 450 -9.05 20.55 -14.96
CA GLY A 450 -9.05 19.80 -13.70
C GLY A 450 -10.39 19.95 -12.98
N GLY A 451 -10.52 19.23 -11.88
CA GLY A 451 -11.61 19.38 -10.95
C GLY A 451 -11.54 18.37 -9.82
N SER A 452 -12.62 18.28 -9.05
CA SER A 452 -12.74 17.29 -7.97
C SER A 452 -14.17 16.82 -7.80
N ALA A 453 -14.35 15.53 -7.55
CA ALA A 453 -15.54 15.01 -6.91
C ALA A 453 -15.32 15.14 -5.40
N ALA A 454 -16.05 16.04 -4.74
CA ALA A 454 -15.81 16.38 -3.33
C ALA A 454 -17.12 16.70 -2.59
N ASP A 455 -17.12 16.50 -1.28
CA ASP A 455 -18.15 17.01 -0.37
C ASP A 455 -17.46 17.63 0.85
N LEU A 456 -17.78 18.89 1.12
CA LEU A 456 -17.23 19.65 2.25
C LEU A 456 -18.05 19.44 3.53
N ASN A 457 -19.21 18.77 3.46
CA ASN A 457 -20.05 18.45 4.61
C ASN A 457 -19.55 17.17 5.30
N ILE A 458 -18.32 17.22 5.81
CA ILE A 458 -17.72 16.11 6.56
C ILE A 458 -18.23 16.13 8.01
N ALA A 459 -18.69 14.98 8.49
CA ALA A 459 -19.06 14.74 9.88
C ALA A 459 -18.76 13.27 10.24
N ILE A 460 -17.47 12.98 10.47
CA ILE A 460 -17.01 11.62 10.83
C ILE A 460 -17.21 11.44 12.34
N PRO A 461 -18.07 10.50 12.79
CA PRO A 461 -18.34 10.31 14.20
C PRO A 461 -17.10 9.90 15.00
N ALA A 462 -17.07 10.25 16.29
CA ALA A 462 -16.09 9.72 17.22
C ALA A 462 -16.11 8.18 17.23
N HIS A 463 -14.92 7.57 17.30
CA HIS A 463 -14.71 6.12 17.33
C HIS A 463 -15.24 5.34 16.11
N ALA A 464 -15.64 6.00 15.03
CA ALA A 464 -16.07 5.31 13.81
C ALA A 464 -14.87 4.58 13.19
N ASP A 465 -14.98 3.27 13.04
CA ASP A 465 -13.99 2.41 12.38
C ASP A 465 -14.01 2.58 10.86
N ARG A 466 -15.21 2.70 10.27
CA ARG A 466 -15.44 2.81 8.82
C ARG A 466 -16.55 3.81 8.54
N HIS A 467 -16.19 5.07 8.34
CA HIS A 467 -17.11 6.09 7.84
C HIS A 467 -16.92 6.28 6.34
N VAL A 468 -17.92 5.91 5.54
CA VAL A 468 -17.85 6.00 4.07
C VAL A 468 -18.45 7.33 3.59
N MET A 469 -17.75 7.98 2.67
CA MET A 469 -18.25 9.14 1.94
C MET A 469 -18.18 8.88 0.43
N THR A 470 -19.13 9.47 -0.30
CA THR A 470 -19.22 9.38 -1.75
C THR A 470 -19.47 10.78 -2.31
N ALA A 471 -18.74 11.15 -3.36
CA ALA A 471 -19.01 12.31 -4.19
C ALA A 471 -18.99 11.92 -5.67
N SER A 472 -19.63 12.71 -6.51
CA SER A 472 -19.61 12.47 -7.95
C SER A 472 -19.51 13.75 -8.77
N GLN A 473 -19.10 13.58 -10.02
CA GLN A 473 -19.00 14.64 -11.00
C GLN A 473 -19.44 14.14 -12.38
N VAL A 474 -20.32 14.89 -13.04
CA VAL A 474 -20.78 14.61 -14.41
C VAL A 474 -19.95 15.40 -15.42
N PHE A 475 -19.53 14.75 -16.50
CA PHE A 475 -18.83 15.36 -17.63
C PHE A 475 -19.85 15.78 -18.71
N PRO A 476 -20.03 17.08 -18.99
CA PRO A 476 -21.08 17.54 -19.90
C PRO A 476 -20.73 17.38 -21.40
N GLU A 477 -19.45 17.20 -21.71
CA GLU A 477 -18.91 17.08 -23.06
C GLU A 477 -18.06 15.80 -23.13
N ASP A 478 -17.92 15.22 -24.32
CA ASP A 478 -17.00 14.10 -24.54
C ASP A 478 -15.60 14.54 -24.09
N SER A 479 -14.99 13.78 -23.19
CA SER A 479 -13.78 14.16 -22.47
C SER A 479 -12.81 13.00 -22.39
N TYR A 480 -11.52 13.27 -22.40
CA TYR A 480 -10.49 12.27 -22.11
C TYR A 480 -9.95 12.52 -20.71
N LEU A 481 -10.22 11.58 -19.80
CA LEU A 481 -9.71 11.58 -18.43
C LEU A 481 -8.23 11.15 -18.45
N THR A 482 -7.38 11.92 -17.77
CA THR A 482 -5.91 11.77 -17.86
C THR A 482 -5.27 11.44 -16.52
N MET A 483 -5.88 11.82 -15.40
CA MET A 483 -5.32 11.58 -14.06
C MET A 483 -6.41 11.50 -13.00
N LEU A 484 -6.18 10.67 -11.98
CA LEU A 484 -6.98 10.58 -10.76
C LEU A 484 -6.08 10.78 -9.53
N GLY A 485 -6.59 11.44 -8.49
CA GLY A 485 -5.84 11.69 -7.26
C GLY A 485 -6.74 11.71 -6.03
N PRO A 486 -6.80 10.63 -5.23
CA PRO A 486 -7.54 10.64 -3.97
C PRO A 486 -6.80 11.48 -2.91
N HIS A 487 -7.54 12.29 -2.17
CA HIS A 487 -6.97 13.11 -1.10
C HIS A 487 -7.87 13.12 0.15
N MET A 488 -7.25 12.72 1.26
CA MET A 488 -7.77 12.70 2.62
C MET A 488 -6.62 12.99 3.60
N HIS A 489 -6.92 13.31 4.85
CA HIS A 489 -5.92 13.48 5.90
C HIS A 489 -5.68 12.19 6.69
N TYR A 490 -5.36 12.28 7.98
CA TYR A 490 -4.90 11.17 8.82
C TYR A 490 -5.91 10.03 8.96
N ARG A 491 -7.19 10.26 8.70
CA ARG A 491 -8.24 9.24 8.85
C ARG A 491 -8.56 8.54 7.55
N GLY A 492 -8.01 8.98 6.41
CA GLY A 492 -8.16 8.26 5.15
C GLY A 492 -7.73 6.81 5.28
N PHE A 493 -8.62 5.89 4.95
CA PHE A 493 -8.44 4.45 5.11
C PHE A 493 -8.28 3.74 3.77
N ASP A 494 -9.25 3.92 2.88
CA ASP A 494 -9.24 3.44 1.50
C ASP A 494 -9.97 4.43 0.58
N ALA A 495 -9.73 4.33 -0.72
CA ALA A 495 -10.39 5.15 -1.72
C ALA A 495 -10.54 4.42 -3.06
N ASP A 496 -11.58 4.74 -3.81
CA ASP A 496 -11.76 4.25 -5.17
C ASP A 496 -12.47 5.25 -6.09
N PHE A 497 -12.23 5.07 -7.40
CA PHE A 497 -12.93 5.78 -8.44
C PHE A 497 -13.62 4.81 -9.37
N SER A 498 -14.87 5.11 -9.71
CA SER A 498 -15.65 4.38 -10.70
C SER A 498 -16.32 5.38 -11.66
N VAL A 499 -16.72 4.93 -12.83
CA VAL A 499 -17.50 5.73 -13.77
C VAL A 499 -18.80 5.03 -14.13
N VAL A 500 -19.91 5.78 -14.11
CA VAL A 500 -21.19 5.35 -14.68
C VAL A 500 -21.35 6.04 -16.03
N TYR A 501 -21.41 5.26 -17.10
CA TYR A 501 -21.59 5.74 -18.46
C TYR A 501 -23.05 6.11 -18.75
N PRO A 502 -23.33 6.92 -19.79
CA PRO A 502 -24.70 7.30 -20.17
C PRO A 502 -25.63 6.12 -20.49
N ASP A 503 -25.07 4.96 -20.85
CA ASP A 503 -25.81 3.73 -21.12
C ASP A 503 -26.12 2.90 -19.84
N GLY A 504 -25.68 3.36 -18.68
CA GLY A 504 -25.83 2.72 -17.37
C GLY A 504 -24.77 1.67 -17.05
N ARG A 505 -23.77 1.47 -17.91
CA ARG A 505 -22.60 0.63 -17.59
C ARG A 505 -21.77 1.29 -16.50
N GLU A 506 -21.29 0.50 -15.55
CA GLU A 506 -20.37 0.95 -14.51
C GLU A 506 -19.00 0.28 -14.71
N GLU A 507 -17.92 1.03 -14.47
CA GLU A 507 -16.55 0.56 -14.58
C GLU A 507 -15.71 1.15 -13.46
N LYS A 508 -15.04 0.31 -12.67
CA LYS A 508 -14.09 0.74 -11.66
C LYS A 508 -12.77 1.11 -12.34
N LEU A 509 -12.24 2.29 -12.03
CA LEU A 509 -11.07 2.87 -12.69
C LEU A 509 -9.81 2.80 -11.82
N LEU A 510 -9.97 2.96 -10.50
CA LEU A 510 -8.88 2.96 -9.55
C LEU A 510 -9.36 2.38 -8.22
N ASN A 511 -8.51 1.60 -7.58
CA ASN A 511 -8.70 1.13 -6.21
C ASN A 511 -7.41 1.37 -5.41
N VAL A 512 -7.50 2.14 -4.33
CA VAL A 512 -6.43 2.45 -3.37
C VAL A 512 -6.82 1.80 -2.04
N PRO A 513 -6.51 0.51 -1.85
CA PRO A 513 -7.07 -0.29 -0.76
C PRO A 513 -6.46 0.04 0.61
N ASN A 514 -5.27 0.64 0.64
CA ASN A 514 -4.57 1.05 1.86
C ASN A 514 -4.05 2.47 1.71
N TYR A 515 -4.94 3.46 1.86
CA TYR A 515 -4.56 4.86 1.78
C TYR A 515 -3.60 5.21 2.93
N GLN A 516 -2.53 5.95 2.60
CA GLN A 516 -1.48 6.38 3.48
C GLN A 516 -1.27 7.88 3.25
N PHE A 517 -1.68 8.70 4.21
CA PHE A 517 -1.58 10.16 4.13
C PHE A 517 -0.18 10.69 3.76
N ASN A 518 0.88 9.99 4.18
CA ASN A 518 2.26 10.39 3.89
C ASN A 518 2.64 10.26 2.40
N TRP A 519 1.82 9.55 1.61
CA TRP A 519 2.01 9.32 0.18
C TRP A 519 0.76 9.81 -0.57
N GLN A 520 0.78 11.06 -1.02
CA GLN A 520 -0.34 11.67 -1.74
C GLN A 520 -0.10 11.61 -3.24
N THR A 521 -0.28 10.41 -3.79
CA THR A 521 0.02 10.08 -5.18
C THR A 521 -1.10 10.44 -6.14
N THR A 522 -0.71 10.78 -7.36
CA THR A 522 -1.61 10.85 -8.52
C THR A 522 -1.38 9.64 -9.43
N TYR A 523 -2.44 9.26 -10.15
CA TYR A 523 -2.46 8.12 -11.04
C TYR A 523 -2.75 8.62 -12.46
N ASP A 524 -1.69 8.85 -13.21
CA ASP A 524 -1.76 9.28 -14.60
C ASP A 524 -2.06 8.09 -15.52
N PHE A 525 -3.13 8.19 -16.29
CA PHE A 525 -3.49 7.15 -17.25
C PHE A 525 -2.42 7.03 -18.32
N LYS A 526 -2.02 5.79 -18.61
CA LYS A 526 -1.11 5.48 -19.71
C LYS A 526 -1.73 5.89 -21.06
N GLU A 527 -3.01 5.61 -21.23
CA GLU A 527 -3.82 6.03 -22.37
C GLU A 527 -5.04 6.79 -21.81
N PRO A 528 -5.25 8.06 -22.17
CA PRO A 528 -6.39 8.82 -21.67
C PRO A 528 -7.73 8.11 -21.93
N LEU A 529 -8.56 8.00 -20.89
CA LEU A 529 -9.83 7.29 -20.95
C LEU A 529 -10.92 8.18 -21.54
N LEU A 530 -11.52 7.76 -22.65
CA LEU A 530 -12.68 8.47 -23.22
C LEU A 530 -13.91 8.32 -22.33
N LEU A 531 -14.42 9.44 -21.87
CA LEU A 531 -15.68 9.63 -21.16
C LEU A 531 -16.67 10.32 -22.10
N PRO A 532 -17.66 9.61 -22.63
CA PRO A 532 -18.76 10.23 -23.36
C PRO A 532 -19.49 11.28 -22.52
N ALA A 533 -20.06 12.29 -23.16
CA ALA A 533 -20.89 13.29 -22.52
C ALA A 533 -22.02 12.63 -21.71
N GLY A 534 -22.15 13.02 -20.45
CA GLY A 534 -23.08 12.44 -19.48
C GLY A 534 -22.48 11.34 -18.61
N SER A 535 -21.23 10.93 -18.82
CA SER A 535 -20.53 10.05 -17.87
C SER A 535 -20.39 10.72 -16.50
N GLU A 536 -20.63 9.94 -15.44
CA GLU A 536 -20.52 10.35 -14.05
C GLU A 536 -19.33 9.64 -13.39
N LEU A 537 -18.30 10.40 -13.01
CA LEU A 537 -17.20 9.91 -12.20
C LEU A 537 -17.63 9.93 -10.73
N ILE A 538 -17.52 8.77 -10.08
CA ILE A 538 -17.86 8.55 -8.67
C ILE A 538 -16.55 8.36 -7.91
N PHE A 539 -16.40 9.10 -6.82
CA PHE A 539 -15.32 8.95 -5.87
C PHE A 539 -15.88 8.46 -4.54
N ASN A 540 -15.38 7.32 -4.07
CA ASN A 540 -15.68 6.78 -2.75
C ASN A 540 -14.42 6.81 -1.89
N ALA A 541 -14.57 7.10 -0.61
CA ALA A 541 -13.50 6.89 0.34
C ALA A 541 -14.04 6.52 1.73
N THR A 542 -13.22 5.80 2.47
CA THR A 542 -13.51 5.39 3.85
C THR A 542 -12.57 6.10 4.81
N PHE A 543 -13.10 6.51 5.96
CA PHE A 543 -12.35 7.11 7.05
C PHE A 543 -12.36 6.22 8.30
N ASP A 544 -11.22 6.12 8.97
CA ASP A 544 -11.02 5.41 10.24
C ASP A 544 -10.69 6.41 11.35
N ASN A 545 -11.72 6.77 12.13
CA ASN A 545 -11.63 7.60 13.34
C ASN A 545 -11.61 6.75 14.63
N SER A 546 -11.22 5.47 14.54
CA SER A 546 -11.05 4.60 15.70
C SER A 546 -9.67 4.73 16.33
N GLU A 547 -9.48 4.05 17.46
CA GLU A 547 -8.18 3.90 18.13
C GLU A 547 -7.20 2.99 17.36
N MET A 548 -7.71 2.20 16.39
CA MET A 548 -6.92 1.27 15.59
C MET A 548 -6.17 1.94 14.45
N ASN A 549 -6.52 3.18 14.10
CA ASN A 549 -5.75 3.98 13.16
C ASN A 549 -4.53 4.59 13.87
N PRO A 550 -3.29 4.16 13.56
CA PRO A 550 -2.09 4.64 14.24
C PRO A 550 -1.78 6.12 13.96
N PHE A 551 -2.41 6.73 12.96
CA PHE A 551 -2.26 8.14 12.63
C PHE A 551 -3.35 9.02 13.25
N ASN A 552 -4.37 8.44 13.87
CA ASN A 552 -5.47 9.20 14.47
C ASN A 552 -5.01 9.92 15.75
N PRO A 553 -4.98 11.27 15.78
CA PRO A 553 -4.49 12.02 16.92
C PRO A 553 -5.47 12.05 18.10
N ASP A 554 -6.77 11.90 17.83
CA ASP A 554 -7.83 11.90 18.85
C ASP A 554 -9.10 11.22 18.26
N PRO A 555 -9.39 9.97 18.65
CA PRO A 555 -10.57 9.23 18.19
C PRO A 555 -11.87 9.64 18.91
N THR A 556 -11.78 10.44 19.98
CA THR A 556 -12.94 10.74 20.86
C THR A 556 -13.79 11.90 20.37
N ILE A 557 -13.36 12.58 19.30
CA ILE A 557 -14.02 13.76 18.74
C ILE A 557 -14.65 13.44 17.38
N GLU A 558 -15.77 14.10 17.10
CA GLU A 558 -16.32 14.17 15.75
C GLU A 558 -15.44 15.08 14.88
N ILE A 559 -15.19 14.67 13.64
CA ILE A 559 -14.31 15.38 12.72
C ILE A 559 -15.12 16.04 11.62
N SER A 560 -14.79 17.31 11.37
CA SER A 560 -15.36 18.12 10.31
C SER A 560 -14.31 18.48 9.26
N TRP A 561 -14.77 19.11 8.19
CA TRP A 561 -13.89 19.67 7.17
C TRP A 561 -12.89 20.69 7.76
N GLY A 562 -11.67 20.68 7.25
CA GLY A 562 -10.70 21.75 7.45
C GLY A 562 -9.33 21.45 6.83
N GLU A 563 -8.49 22.48 6.74
CA GLU A 563 -7.20 22.39 6.06
C GLU A 563 -6.13 21.65 6.88
N GLN A 564 -6.26 21.64 8.20
CA GLN A 564 -5.25 21.04 9.07
C GLN A 564 -5.34 19.51 9.04
N THR A 565 -4.20 18.83 9.13
CA THR A 565 -4.11 17.37 9.00
C THR A 565 -4.87 16.57 10.07
N TRP A 566 -5.17 17.17 11.22
CA TRP A 566 -6.01 16.55 12.25
C TRP A 566 -7.52 16.81 12.05
N GLN A 567 -7.88 17.71 11.13
CA GLN A 567 -9.24 17.82 10.56
C GLN A 567 -9.32 16.88 9.35
N GLU A 568 -10.36 16.98 8.52
CA GLU A 568 -10.43 16.17 7.31
C GLU A 568 -10.76 16.90 6.00
N MET A 569 -10.39 16.24 4.91
CA MET A 569 -10.70 16.57 3.54
C MET A 569 -11.22 15.33 2.79
N PHE A 570 -12.07 15.56 1.79
CA PHE A 570 -12.63 14.50 0.95
C PHE A 570 -12.65 14.99 -0.51
N PHE A 571 -11.55 14.75 -1.22
CA PHE A 571 -11.41 15.16 -2.63
C PHE A 571 -10.95 13.99 -3.49
N GLY A 572 -11.76 13.67 -4.51
CA GLY A 572 -11.34 12.85 -5.63
C GLY A 572 -10.93 13.76 -6.78
N PHE A 573 -9.65 14.15 -6.82
CA PHE A 573 -9.14 15.01 -7.89
C PHE A 573 -9.09 14.26 -9.22
N TYR A 574 -9.33 15.01 -10.29
CA TYR A 574 -9.16 14.50 -11.66
C TYR A 574 -8.62 15.58 -12.60
N GLN A 575 -7.92 15.16 -13.65
CA GLN A 575 -7.59 15.99 -14.82
C GLN A 575 -8.11 15.37 -16.10
N TYR A 576 -8.45 16.21 -17.07
CA TYR A 576 -9.01 15.79 -18.35
C TYR A 576 -8.80 16.85 -19.45
N TYR A 577 -9.14 16.52 -20.69
CA TYR A 577 -9.34 17.51 -21.77
C TYR A 577 -10.57 17.15 -22.60
N GLU A 578 -11.23 18.14 -23.19
CA GLU A 578 -12.41 17.91 -24.04
C GLU A 578 -12.03 17.33 -25.41
N ALA A 579 -12.78 16.32 -25.86
CA ALA A 579 -12.66 15.74 -27.19
C ALA A 579 -13.01 16.76 -28.30
N ASP A 580 -12.68 16.45 -29.55
CA ASP A 580 -13.13 17.28 -30.68
C ASP A 580 -14.64 17.12 -30.90
N LYS A 581 -15.32 18.22 -31.23
CA LYS A 581 -16.77 18.27 -31.48
C LYS A 581 -17.18 17.74 -32.84
#